data_AF-A0A943G8V1-F1
#
_entry.id   AF-A0A943G8V1-F1
#
_cell.length_a   1.000
_cell.length_b   1.000
_cell.length_c   1.000
_cell.angle_alpha   90.00
_cell.angle_beta   90.00
_cell.angle_gamma   90.00
#
_symmetry.space_group_name_H-M   'P 1'
#
loop_
_entity.id
_entity.type
_entity.pdbx_description
1 polymer ?
#
loop_
_entity_poly.entity_id
_entity_poly.type
_entity_poly.pdbx_seq_one_letter_code
_entity_poly.pdbx_strand_id
1 'polypeptide(L)'
;MKNKFKKLTSLLLASIMMLVALPIQTLAAEWGKGDTVYAAMIGDFVGSDGKTYADKYNYDYIYYKSDGSIGKATRYASTHAKLGVSKNGIIQPAICIEAGVAYNTGSSYVGEGNNNTYLMNLPYAIRRDLKIALLCGFNSDTKSSPVANTNLDDFWFATQAVSWEIQQDLRTGYGKSDLAVNSIIPNTPKTAYYDQLKGRPAEKCYEYILNKMKAYSLVPSFTGRAKATAPTHTMKYNSSTKKYSITLTDENNSNMPASAFNISGVTVTKSGNKYTFSTTTKISGTKACTYKANRTYHYFQLIRHN
;
A
#
# COMPACT_ATOMS: atom_id res chain seq x y z
N MET A 1 -49.47 -45.36 -8.74
CA MET A 1 -48.74 -44.25 -9.40
C MET A 1 -48.31 -43.11 -8.45
N LYS A 2 -49.12 -42.70 -7.45
CA LYS A 2 -48.80 -41.56 -6.55
C LYS A 2 -47.48 -41.65 -5.77
N ASN A 3 -47.09 -42.83 -5.26
CA ASN A 3 -45.84 -42.96 -4.48
C ASN A 3 -44.55 -43.02 -5.32
N LYS A 4 -44.62 -43.47 -6.58
CA LYS A 4 -43.46 -43.47 -7.49
C LYS A 4 -43.16 -42.05 -8.00
N PHE A 5 -44.21 -41.25 -8.23
CA PHE A 5 -44.07 -39.85 -8.68
C PHE A 5 -43.45 -38.96 -7.59
N LYS A 6 -43.83 -39.15 -6.32
CA LYS A 6 -43.22 -38.44 -5.17
C LYS A 6 -41.73 -38.76 -4.97
N LYS A 7 -41.32 -40.02 -5.22
CA LYS A 7 -39.89 -40.41 -5.17
C LYS A 7 -39.11 -39.81 -6.33
N LEU A 8 -39.70 -39.75 -7.53
CA LEU A 8 -39.04 -39.16 -8.69
C LEU A 8 -38.85 -37.64 -8.53
N THR A 9 -39.86 -36.93 -8.01
CA THR A 9 -39.77 -35.49 -7.74
C THR A 9 -38.83 -35.17 -6.58
N SER A 10 -38.74 -36.01 -5.55
CA SER A 10 -37.77 -35.82 -4.46
C SER A 10 -36.32 -36.06 -4.92
N LEU A 11 -36.09 -37.04 -5.80
CA LEU A 11 -34.78 -37.28 -6.41
C LEU A 11 -34.37 -36.16 -7.38
N LEU A 12 -35.33 -35.57 -8.11
CA LEU A 12 -35.09 -34.40 -8.96
C LEU A 12 -34.78 -33.15 -8.13
N LEU A 13 -35.50 -32.90 -7.03
CA LEU A 13 -35.21 -31.77 -6.13
C LEU A 13 -33.85 -31.94 -5.42
N ALA A 14 -33.50 -33.16 -4.99
CA ALA A 14 -32.21 -33.42 -4.36
C ALA A 14 -31.03 -33.26 -5.34
N SER A 15 -31.21 -33.65 -6.61
CA SER A 15 -30.19 -33.43 -7.65
C SER A 15 -30.09 -31.95 -8.05
N ILE A 16 -31.19 -31.19 -8.09
CA ILE A 16 -31.16 -29.74 -8.28
C ILE A 16 -30.48 -29.05 -7.07
N MET A 17 -30.75 -29.48 -5.84
CA MET A 17 -30.07 -28.94 -4.65
C MET A 17 -28.59 -29.31 -4.58
N MET A 18 -28.17 -30.47 -5.10
CA MET A 18 -26.74 -30.82 -5.23
C MET A 18 -26.02 -30.00 -6.31
N LEU A 19 -26.69 -29.57 -7.39
CA LEU A 19 -26.09 -28.66 -8.38
C LEU A 19 -25.90 -27.23 -7.84
N VAL A 20 -26.71 -26.79 -6.88
CA VAL A 20 -26.57 -25.47 -6.23
C VAL A 20 -25.53 -25.50 -5.09
N ALA A 21 -25.15 -26.69 -4.62
CA ALA A 21 -24.17 -26.91 -3.56
C ALA A 21 -22.75 -27.25 -4.07
N LEU A 22 -22.47 -27.06 -5.36
CA LEU A 22 -21.07 -26.99 -5.79
C LEU A 22 -20.49 -25.72 -5.19
N PRO A 23 -19.46 -25.78 -4.34
CA PRO A 23 -18.71 -24.58 -4.00
C PRO A 23 -18.28 -24.00 -5.35
N ILE A 24 -18.77 -22.81 -5.67
CA ILE A 24 -18.10 -21.98 -6.65
C ILE A 24 -16.72 -21.82 -6.04
N GLN A 25 -15.79 -22.66 -6.48
CA GLN A 25 -14.38 -22.39 -6.33
C GLN A 25 -14.26 -21.04 -7.01
N THR A 26 -14.23 -19.99 -6.19
CA THR A 26 -13.72 -18.72 -6.63
C THR A 26 -12.31 -19.07 -7.03
N LEU A 27 -12.13 -19.33 -8.33
CA LEU A 27 -10.86 -19.19 -8.99
C LEU A 27 -10.51 -17.73 -8.73
N ALA A 28 -9.91 -17.46 -7.57
CA ALA A 28 -9.00 -16.36 -7.45
C ALA A 28 -8.03 -16.63 -8.59
N ALA A 29 -8.22 -15.96 -9.73
CA ALA A 29 -7.27 -16.06 -10.81
C ALA A 29 -5.92 -15.81 -10.14
N GLU A 30 -5.01 -16.78 -10.20
CA GLU A 30 -3.65 -16.49 -9.79
C GLU A 30 -3.19 -15.43 -10.78
N TRP A 31 -3.09 -14.18 -10.30
CA TRP A 31 -2.61 -13.04 -11.04
C TRP A 31 -1.13 -12.92 -10.71
N GLY A 32 -0.28 -13.16 -11.69
CA GLY A 32 1.14 -13.30 -11.47
C GLY A 32 1.98 -12.75 -12.59
N LYS A 33 3.29 -12.75 -12.34
CA LYS A 33 4.29 -12.42 -13.35
C LYS A 33 4.16 -13.39 -14.53
N GLY A 34 4.11 -12.85 -15.75
CA GLY A 34 3.99 -13.63 -16.98
C GLY A 34 2.55 -13.85 -17.46
N ASP A 35 1.55 -13.52 -16.64
CA ASP A 35 0.16 -13.61 -17.07
C ASP A 35 -0.20 -12.52 -18.07
N THR A 36 -0.88 -12.90 -19.15
CA THR A 36 -1.53 -11.94 -20.04
C THR A 36 -2.88 -11.54 -19.47
N VAL A 37 -3.09 -10.24 -19.32
CA VAL A 37 -4.33 -9.62 -18.87
C VAL A 37 -4.75 -8.53 -19.83
N TYR A 38 -6.02 -8.13 -19.80
CA TYR A 38 -6.58 -7.12 -20.70
C TYR A 38 -7.04 -5.89 -19.94
N ALA A 39 -6.93 -4.71 -20.55
CA ALA A 39 -7.50 -3.50 -19.96
C ALA A 39 -9.02 -3.61 -19.78
N ALA A 40 -9.51 -3.22 -18.60
CA ALA A 40 -10.91 -3.11 -18.27
C ALA A 40 -11.23 -1.74 -17.68
N MET A 41 -12.26 -1.10 -18.23
CA MET A 41 -12.86 0.11 -17.65
C MET A 41 -14.11 -0.29 -16.88
N ILE A 42 -14.19 0.10 -15.60
CA ILE A 42 -15.25 -0.34 -14.67
C ILE A 42 -16.35 0.74 -14.53
N GLY A 43 -16.25 1.82 -15.31
CA GLY A 43 -17.12 3.00 -15.25
C GLY A 43 -16.50 4.13 -14.43
N ASP A 44 -17.21 5.24 -14.28
CA ASP A 44 -16.67 6.43 -13.61
C ASP A 44 -16.62 6.28 -12.09
N PHE A 45 -15.66 6.94 -11.46
CA PHE A 45 -15.68 7.12 -10.01
C PHE A 45 -16.85 8.00 -9.60
N VAL A 46 -17.76 7.49 -8.76
CA VAL A 46 -18.92 8.23 -8.24
C VAL A 46 -18.83 8.30 -6.72
N GLY A 47 -18.65 9.51 -6.19
CA GLY A 47 -18.52 9.72 -4.75
C GLY A 47 -19.80 9.43 -3.98
N SER A 48 -19.71 9.33 -2.65
CA SER A 48 -20.91 9.14 -1.80
C SER A 48 -21.90 10.32 -1.88
N ASP A 49 -21.47 11.45 -2.44
CA ASP A 49 -22.29 12.61 -2.79
C ASP A 49 -23.05 12.46 -4.13
N GLY A 50 -22.94 11.30 -4.79
CA GLY A 50 -23.63 10.97 -6.04
C GLY A 50 -23.05 11.61 -7.31
N LYS A 51 -21.91 12.31 -7.22
CA LYS A 51 -21.29 13.01 -8.37
C LYS A 51 -20.03 12.30 -8.83
N THR A 52 -19.71 12.41 -10.13
CA THR A 52 -18.47 11.86 -10.68
C THR A 52 -17.24 12.65 -10.23
N TYR A 53 -16.09 12.00 -10.10
CA TYR A 53 -14.80 12.68 -9.93
C TYR A 53 -14.18 13.00 -11.30
N ALA A 54 -13.66 14.21 -11.46
CA ALA A 54 -13.12 14.72 -12.72
C ALA A 54 -11.97 15.71 -12.46
N ASP A 55 -11.13 15.90 -13.46
CA ASP A 55 -10.14 16.96 -13.47
C ASP A 55 -10.81 18.33 -13.34
N LYS A 56 -10.19 19.26 -12.59
CA LYS A 56 -10.72 20.62 -12.43
C LYS A 56 -10.39 21.54 -13.61
N TYR A 57 -9.29 21.26 -14.27
CA TYR A 57 -8.71 22.08 -15.34
C TYR A 57 -7.69 21.24 -16.11
N ASN A 58 -7.24 21.76 -17.26
CA ASN A 58 -6.12 21.17 -17.98
C ASN A 58 -4.81 21.40 -17.19
N TYR A 59 -3.90 20.44 -17.22
CA TYR A 59 -2.59 20.56 -16.59
C TYR A 59 -1.52 19.76 -17.34
N ASP A 60 -0.27 20.16 -17.18
CA ASP A 60 0.86 19.39 -17.68
C ASP A 60 1.22 18.27 -16.70
N TYR A 61 1.64 17.13 -17.22
CA TYR A 61 2.12 15.99 -16.45
C TYR A 61 3.43 15.47 -17.02
N ILE A 62 4.21 14.81 -16.16
CA ILE A 62 5.42 14.08 -16.54
C ILE A 62 5.12 12.59 -16.73
N TYR A 63 5.86 11.94 -17.64
CA TYR A 63 5.85 10.50 -17.83
C TYR A 63 7.26 9.98 -18.04
N TYR A 64 7.52 8.72 -17.72
CA TYR A 64 8.86 8.15 -17.77
C TYR A 64 9.00 7.29 -19.02
N LYS A 65 9.94 7.66 -19.89
CA LYS A 65 10.21 6.89 -21.10
C LYS A 65 10.99 5.62 -20.76
N SER A 66 11.03 4.69 -21.72
CA SER A 66 11.75 3.42 -21.59
C SER A 66 13.25 3.62 -21.36
N ASP A 67 13.84 4.69 -21.91
CA ASP A 67 15.24 5.07 -21.73
C ASP A 67 15.53 5.77 -20.39
N GLY A 68 14.52 5.95 -19.53
CA GLY A 68 14.62 6.62 -18.23
C GLY A 68 14.53 8.14 -18.29
N SER A 69 14.46 8.74 -19.48
CA SER A 69 14.24 10.18 -19.62
C SER A 69 12.80 10.57 -19.27
N ILE A 70 12.63 11.83 -18.85
CA ILE A 70 11.32 12.37 -18.47
C ILE A 70 10.71 13.09 -19.68
N GLY A 71 9.52 12.66 -20.08
CA GLY A 71 8.67 13.37 -21.03
C GLY A 71 7.66 14.28 -20.33
N LYS A 72 7.11 15.23 -21.08
CA LYS A 72 6.01 16.10 -20.65
C LYS A 72 4.90 16.08 -21.68
N ALA A 73 3.65 16.09 -21.21
CA ALA A 73 2.47 16.25 -22.05
C ALA A 73 1.38 17.00 -21.28
N THR A 74 0.35 17.44 -22.00
CA THR A 74 -0.80 18.14 -21.42
C THR A 74 -1.98 17.17 -21.32
N ARG A 75 -2.62 17.16 -20.16
CA ARG A 75 -3.88 16.47 -19.93
C ARG A 75 -5.02 17.48 -20.13
N TYR A 76 -5.97 17.08 -20.96
CA TYR A 76 -7.25 17.79 -21.08
C TYR A 76 -8.23 17.25 -20.05
N ALA A 77 -8.97 18.16 -19.42
CA ALA A 77 -9.85 17.82 -18.31
C ALA A 77 -10.91 16.77 -18.73
N SER A 78 -11.01 15.68 -17.96
CA SER A 78 -11.98 14.63 -18.20
C SER A 78 -12.53 14.06 -16.90
N THR A 79 -13.62 13.32 -16.99
CA THR A 79 -14.07 12.43 -15.91
C THR A 79 -13.06 11.30 -15.70
N HIS A 80 -12.88 10.87 -14.45
CA HIS A 80 -12.00 9.76 -14.11
C HIS A 80 -12.75 8.43 -14.11
N ALA A 81 -12.28 7.51 -14.94
CA ALA A 81 -12.74 6.13 -14.97
C ALA A 81 -11.99 5.26 -13.94
N LYS A 82 -12.71 4.31 -13.36
CA LYS A 82 -12.18 3.19 -12.59
C LYS A 82 -11.49 2.22 -13.53
N LEU A 83 -10.23 1.92 -13.23
CA LEU A 83 -9.40 1.03 -14.03
C LEU A 83 -9.36 -0.37 -13.43
N GLY A 84 -9.22 -1.39 -14.25
CA GLY A 84 -8.97 -2.75 -13.80
C GLY A 84 -8.38 -3.58 -14.90
N VAL A 85 -7.89 -4.76 -14.55
CA VAL A 85 -7.41 -5.75 -15.52
C VAL A 85 -8.36 -6.95 -15.56
N SER A 86 -8.56 -7.51 -16.74
CA SER A 86 -9.43 -8.66 -16.96
C SER A 86 -8.62 -9.90 -17.35
N LYS A 87 -8.93 -11.04 -16.75
CA LYS A 87 -8.42 -12.37 -17.09
C LYS A 87 -9.55 -13.37 -16.91
N ASN A 88 -9.84 -14.16 -17.94
CA ASN A 88 -10.89 -15.19 -17.92
C ASN A 88 -12.27 -14.67 -17.46
N GLY A 89 -12.65 -13.45 -17.86
CA GLY A 89 -13.92 -12.82 -17.49
C GLY A 89 -13.97 -12.26 -16.05
N ILE A 90 -12.92 -12.43 -15.26
CA ILE A 90 -12.79 -11.83 -13.92
C ILE A 90 -12.09 -10.49 -14.07
N ILE A 91 -12.65 -9.44 -13.47
CA ILE A 91 -12.06 -8.11 -13.42
C ILE A 91 -11.44 -7.88 -12.03
N GLN A 92 -10.17 -7.49 -12.03
CA GLN A 92 -9.43 -7.04 -10.86
C GLN A 92 -9.26 -5.51 -10.91
N PRO A 93 -9.85 -4.75 -9.98
CA PRO A 93 -9.61 -3.32 -9.82
C PRO A 93 -8.11 -2.98 -9.70
N ALA A 94 -7.71 -1.85 -10.28
CA ALA A 94 -6.32 -1.41 -10.34
C ALA A 94 -6.14 0.09 -10.02
N ILE A 95 -4.91 0.48 -9.67
CA ILE A 95 -4.50 1.87 -9.54
C ILE A 95 -3.57 2.21 -10.69
N CYS A 96 -3.83 3.31 -11.37
CA CYS A 96 -2.90 3.89 -12.32
C CYS A 96 -1.67 4.45 -11.57
N ILE A 97 -0.48 4.04 -11.98
CA ILE A 97 0.78 4.52 -11.40
C ILE A 97 1.55 5.44 -12.36
N GLU A 98 0.93 5.89 -13.45
CA GLU A 98 1.50 6.83 -14.41
C GLU A 98 0.42 7.81 -14.90
N ALA A 99 0.38 9.01 -14.33
CA ALA A 99 -0.68 9.97 -14.62
C ALA A 99 -0.65 10.41 -16.09
N GLY A 100 -1.83 10.58 -16.69
CA GLY A 100 -1.99 11.12 -18.04
C GLY A 100 -1.65 10.17 -19.19
N VAL A 101 -0.95 9.06 -18.95
CA VAL A 101 -0.68 8.05 -19.96
C VAL A 101 -1.94 7.25 -20.28
N ALA A 102 -2.18 7.03 -21.58
CA ALA A 102 -3.40 6.41 -22.06
C ALA A 102 -3.54 4.96 -21.58
N TYR A 103 -4.72 4.65 -21.05
CA TYR A 103 -5.14 3.30 -20.70
C TYR A 103 -6.32 2.92 -21.59
N ASN A 104 -6.08 2.11 -22.63
CA ASN A 104 -7.07 1.84 -23.65
C ASN A 104 -7.72 0.46 -23.46
N THR A 105 -9.05 0.41 -23.49
CA THR A 105 -9.80 -0.85 -23.54
C THR A 105 -9.37 -1.66 -24.77
N GLY A 106 -9.12 -2.96 -24.59
CA GLY A 106 -8.63 -3.85 -25.66
C GLY A 106 -7.11 -3.99 -25.71
N SER A 107 -6.35 -3.14 -25.02
CA SER A 107 -4.92 -3.38 -24.81
C SER A 107 -4.70 -4.64 -23.97
N SER A 108 -3.68 -5.43 -24.32
CA SER A 108 -3.16 -6.51 -23.50
C SER A 108 -1.91 -6.05 -22.73
N TYR A 109 -1.71 -6.63 -21.56
CA TYR A 109 -0.57 -6.40 -20.69
C TYR A 109 -0.04 -7.73 -20.18
N VAL A 110 1.26 -7.79 -19.94
CA VAL A 110 1.90 -8.94 -19.28
C VAL A 110 2.26 -8.53 -17.87
N GLY A 111 1.83 -9.31 -16.88
CA GLY A 111 2.15 -9.06 -15.48
C GLY A 111 3.65 -9.08 -15.25
N GLU A 112 4.19 -8.06 -14.58
CA GLU A 112 5.59 -7.98 -14.21
C GLU A 112 5.79 -7.80 -12.70
N GLY A 113 6.99 -8.13 -12.22
CA GLY A 113 7.36 -7.96 -10.82
C GLY A 113 7.80 -6.52 -10.49
N ASN A 114 8.20 -6.35 -9.23
CA ASN A 114 8.66 -5.07 -8.68
C ASN A 114 10.00 -4.55 -9.25
N ASN A 115 10.63 -5.31 -10.16
CA ASN A 115 11.89 -4.98 -10.83
C ASN A 115 11.72 -4.66 -12.32
N ASN A 116 10.48 -4.37 -12.76
CA ASN A 116 10.25 -3.93 -14.14
C ASN A 116 10.91 -2.59 -14.44
N THR A 117 11.14 -2.34 -15.73
CA THR A 117 11.85 -1.16 -16.23
C THR A 117 11.20 0.15 -15.78
N TYR A 118 9.87 0.27 -15.84
CA TYR A 118 9.16 1.48 -15.41
C TYR A 118 9.46 1.83 -13.95
N LEU A 119 9.26 0.87 -13.03
CA LEU A 119 9.55 1.07 -11.61
C LEU A 119 11.03 1.31 -11.34
N MET A 120 11.93 0.77 -12.17
CA MET A 120 13.36 1.02 -12.05
C MET A 120 13.78 2.41 -12.56
N ASN A 121 13.03 2.99 -13.50
CA ASN A 121 13.23 4.36 -13.99
C ASN A 121 12.72 5.43 -13.00
N LEU A 122 11.78 5.08 -12.10
CA LEU A 122 11.33 6.01 -11.06
C LEU A 122 12.43 6.28 -10.02
N PRO A 123 12.58 7.55 -9.57
CA PRO A 123 13.37 7.87 -8.39
C PRO A 123 13.02 6.99 -7.18
N TYR A 124 14.02 6.63 -6.37
CA TYR A 124 13.83 5.72 -5.24
C TYR A 124 12.72 6.18 -4.28
N ALA A 125 12.65 7.48 -3.98
CA ALA A 125 11.64 8.04 -3.10
C ALA A 125 10.21 7.85 -3.66
N ILE A 126 10.01 8.15 -4.95
CA ILE A 126 8.75 7.96 -5.67
C ILE A 126 8.33 6.49 -5.63
N ARG A 127 9.22 5.57 -6.01
CA ARG A 127 8.94 4.12 -5.98
C ARG A 127 8.59 3.63 -4.57
N ARG A 128 9.31 4.11 -3.55
CA ARG A 128 9.04 3.77 -2.14
C ARG A 128 7.64 4.26 -1.74
N ASP A 129 7.33 5.52 -2.01
CA ASP A 129 6.11 6.16 -1.53
C ASP A 129 4.87 5.65 -2.28
N LEU A 130 5.00 5.31 -3.58
CA LEU A 130 3.94 4.61 -4.32
C LEU A 130 3.58 3.28 -3.64
N LYS A 131 4.57 2.47 -3.26
CA LYS A 131 4.30 1.19 -2.56
C LYS A 131 3.59 1.43 -1.24
N ILE A 132 4.01 2.45 -0.48
CA ILE A 132 3.38 2.80 0.79
C ILE A 132 1.93 3.26 0.56
N ALA A 133 1.68 4.08 -0.47
CA ALA A 133 0.33 4.53 -0.83
C ALA A 133 -0.59 3.35 -1.16
N LEU A 134 -0.12 2.37 -1.95
CA LEU A 134 -0.91 1.18 -2.30
C LEU A 134 -1.14 0.22 -1.11
N LEU A 135 -0.24 0.21 -0.12
CA LEU A 135 -0.43 -0.53 1.13
C LEU A 135 -1.39 0.17 2.09
N CYS A 136 -1.44 1.50 2.08
CA CYS A 136 -2.25 2.31 2.99
C CYS A 136 -3.65 2.64 2.44
N GLY A 137 -3.79 2.67 1.11
CA GLY A 137 -5.01 2.96 0.39
C GLY A 137 -5.70 1.73 -0.20
N PHE A 138 -6.44 1.95 -1.27
CA PHE A 138 -7.16 0.93 -2.04
C PHE A 138 -6.20 -0.06 -2.70
N ASN A 139 -6.50 -1.35 -2.53
CA ASN A 139 -5.81 -2.47 -3.12
C ASN A 139 -6.78 -3.66 -3.32
N SER A 140 -6.28 -4.80 -3.80
CA SER A 140 -7.08 -6.00 -4.10
C SER A 140 -7.95 -6.49 -2.94
N ASP A 141 -7.54 -6.22 -1.70
CA ASP A 141 -8.20 -6.71 -0.49
C ASP A 141 -9.26 -5.73 0.01
N THR A 142 -9.33 -4.53 -0.58
CA THR A 142 -10.27 -3.49 -0.18
C THR A 142 -11.68 -3.78 -0.71
N LYS A 143 -12.63 -4.04 0.19
CA LYS A 143 -14.04 -4.34 -0.15
C LYS A 143 -15.01 -3.20 0.18
N SER A 144 -14.62 -2.28 1.05
CA SER A 144 -15.39 -1.12 1.47
C SER A 144 -14.46 0.01 1.91
N SER A 145 -14.99 1.23 2.01
CA SER A 145 -14.22 2.33 2.60
C SER A 145 -14.11 2.17 4.12
N PRO A 146 -12.92 2.37 4.71
CA PRO A 146 -12.74 2.40 6.15
C PRO A 146 -13.09 3.76 6.79
N VAL A 147 -13.51 4.75 5.99
CA VAL A 147 -13.78 6.12 6.45
C VAL A 147 -15.29 6.36 6.54
N ALA A 148 -15.75 6.84 7.69
CA ALA A 148 -17.17 7.10 7.92
C ALA A 148 -17.76 8.08 6.89
N ASN A 149 -18.99 7.80 6.44
CA ASN A 149 -19.74 8.60 5.45
C ASN A 149 -19.06 8.71 4.07
N THR A 150 -18.33 7.67 3.66
CA THR A 150 -17.70 7.58 2.33
C THR A 150 -17.98 6.19 1.73
N ASN A 151 -17.86 6.06 0.40
CA ASN A 151 -18.03 4.79 -0.31
C ASN A 151 -16.69 4.26 -0.86
N LEU A 152 -16.72 3.10 -1.52
CA LEU A 152 -15.50 2.49 -2.08
C LEU A 152 -14.83 3.37 -3.14
N ASP A 153 -15.62 4.03 -3.99
CA ASP A 153 -15.14 4.94 -5.04
C ASP A 153 -14.41 6.15 -4.44
N ASP A 154 -14.88 6.70 -3.31
CA ASP A 154 -14.19 7.77 -2.59
C ASP A 154 -12.81 7.34 -2.10
N PHE A 155 -12.71 6.14 -1.52
CA PHE A 155 -11.45 5.62 -1.01
C PHE A 155 -10.48 5.24 -2.14
N TRP A 156 -11.01 4.68 -3.22
CA TRP A 156 -10.24 4.32 -4.40
C TRP A 156 -9.73 5.58 -5.13
N PHE A 157 -10.60 6.56 -5.39
CA PHE A 157 -10.18 7.80 -6.04
C PHE A 157 -9.17 8.59 -5.19
N ALA A 158 -9.35 8.64 -3.87
CA ALA A 158 -8.35 9.23 -2.97
C ALA A 158 -6.98 8.55 -3.07
N THR A 159 -6.96 7.21 -3.18
CA THR A 159 -5.72 6.45 -3.38
C THR A 159 -5.09 6.76 -4.75
N GLN A 160 -5.92 6.90 -5.78
CA GLN A 160 -5.49 7.25 -7.13
C GLN A 160 -4.84 8.64 -7.17
N ALA A 161 -5.44 9.63 -6.50
CA ALA A 161 -4.90 10.98 -6.41
C ALA A 161 -3.54 11.00 -5.69
N VAL A 162 -3.41 10.31 -4.55
CA VAL A 162 -2.12 10.19 -3.82
C VAL A 162 -1.06 9.51 -4.69
N SER A 163 -1.42 8.44 -5.42
CA SER A 163 -0.52 7.75 -6.34
C SER A 163 0.02 8.71 -7.41
N TRP A 164 -0.85 9.50 -8.04
CA TRP A 164 -0.46 10.46 -9.06
C TRP A 164 0.38 11.60 -8.50
N GLU A 165 0.06 12.17 -7.34
CA GLU A 165 0.89 13.23 -6.73
C GLU A 165 2.31 12.75 -6.40
N ILE A 166 2.46 11.48 -5.98
CA ILE A 166 3.77 10.88 -5.75
C ILE A 166 4.50 10.66 -7.07
N GLN A 167 3.84 10.09 -8.08
CA GLN A 167 4.49 9.82 -9.37
C GLN A 167 4.87 11.10 -10.13
N GLN A 168 4.08 12.16 -9.96
CA GLN A 168 4.35 13.48 -10.55
C GLN A 168 5.36 14.30 -9.74
N ASP A 169 5.90 13.75 -8.65
CA ASP A 169 6.84 14.42 -7.74
C ASP A 169 6.30 15.73 -7.16
N LEU A 170 4.99 15.78 -6.92
CA LEU A 170 4.33 16.92 -6.27
C LEU A 170 4.31 16.77 -4.75
N ARG A 171 4.43 15.55 -4.24
CA ARG A 171 4.31 15.23 -2.82
C ARG A 171 5.66 15.23 -2.11
N THR A 172 5.85 16.14 -1.15
CA THR A 172 7.09 16.25 -0.36
C THR A 172 7.03 15.56 0.99
N GLY A 173 5.86 15.04 1.36
CA GLY A 173 5.60 14.40 2.65
C GLY A 173 4.18 13.84 2.75
N TYR A 174 3.81 13.38 3.94
CA TYR A 174 2.51 12.73 4.18
C TYR A 174 1.51 13.62 4.93
N GLY A 175 1.79 14.93 5.06
CA GLY A 175 0.81 15.93 5.44
C GLY A 175 -0.07 16.32 4.25
N LYS A 176 -1.30 16.74 4.54
CA LYS A 176 -2.25 17.25 3.54
C LYS A 176 -1.65 18.38 2.69
N SER A 177 -0.87 19.25 3.32
CA SER A 177 -0.23 20.43 2.70
C SER A 177 1.20 20.18 2.23
N ASP A 178 1.73 18.96 2.38
CA ASP A 178 3.10 18.60 1.99
C ASP A 178 3.17 18.37 0.48
N LEU A 179 2.97 19.47 -0.25
CA LEU A 179 2.92 19.56 -1.70
C LEU A 179 3.84 20.68 -2.17
N ALA A 180 4.56 20.44 -3.26
CA ALA A 180 5.43 21.39 -3.95
C ALA A 180 5.22 21.32 -5.47
N VAL A 181 5.53 22.41 -6.16
CA VAL A 181 5.50 22.44 -7.63
C VAL A 181 6.69 21.65 -8.16
N ASN A 182 6.45 20.76 -9.12
CA ASN A 182 7.52 20.12 -9.86
C ASN A 182 8.04 21.10 -10.92
N SER A 183 9.34 21.42 -10.86
CA SER A 183 10.00 22.36 -11.77
C SER A 183 9.93 21.98 -13.27
N ILE A 184 9.68 20.71 -13.60
CA ILE A 184 9.52 20.23 -14.99
C ILE A 184 8.15 20.65 -15.57
N ILE A 185 7.15 20.81 -14.71
CA ILE A 185 5.76 21.20 -15.04
C ILE A 185 5.35 22.43 -14.21
N PRO A 186 6.03 23.58 -14.34
CA PRO A 186 5.91 24.71 -13.42
C PRO A 186 4.52 25.37 -13.44
N ASN A 187 3.75 25.18 -14.51
CA ASN A 187 2.40 25.72 -14.66
C ASN A 187 1.32 24.81 -14.07
N THR A 188 1.68 23.57 -13.69
CA THR A 188 0.76 22.66 -13.02
C THR A 188 0.73 22.99 -11.53
N PRO A 189 -0.43 23.36 -10.97
CA PRO A 189 -0.53 23.60 -9.54
C PRO A 189 -0.13 22.37 -8.75
N LYS A 190 0.59 22.56 -7.64
CA LYS A 190 0.97 21.47 -6.74
C LYS A 190 -0.24 20.69 -6.18
N THR A 191 -1.43 21.29 -6.24
CA THR A 191 -2.71 20.72 -5.80
C THR A 191 -3.53 20.14 -6.95
N ALA A 192 -2.99 19.99 -8.17
CA ALA A 192 -3.78 19.59 -9.35
C ALA A 192 -4.66 18.35 -9.15
N TYR A 193 -4.18 17.37 -8.38
CA TYR A 193 -4.94 16.16 -8.02
C TYR A 193 -5.79 16.35 -6.76
N TYR A 194 -5.24 16.95 -5.70
CA TYR A 194 -5.98 17.29 -4.49
C TYR A 194 -7.24 18.15 -4.75
N ASP A 195 -7.18 19.10 -5.69
CA ASP A 195 -8.30 19.97 -6.03
C ASP A 195 -9.51 19.19 -6.59
N GLN A 196 -9.30 17.98 -7.12
CA GLN A 196 -10.33 17.11 -7.68
C GLN A 196 -11.22 16.48 -6.60
N LEU A 197 -10.69 16.31 -5.39
CA LEU A 197 -11.37 15.73 -4.22
C LEU A 197 -11.70 16.76 -3.14
N LYS A 198 -11.16 17.98 -3.22
CA LYS A 198 -11.37 19.06 -2.24
C LYS A 198 -12.86 19.37 -2.05
N GLY A 199 -13.31 19.40 -0.79
CA GLY A 199 -14.68 19.64 -0.38
C GLY A 199 -15.62 18.46 -0.59
N ARG A 200 -15.10 17.28 -0.98
CA ARG A 200 -15.90 16.09 -1.33
C ARG A 200 -15.55 14.91 -0.42
N PRO A 201 -16.38 13.85 -0.38
CA PRO A 201 -16.17 12.72 0.53
C PRO A 201 -14.77 12.06 0.41
N ALA A 202 -14.20 11.97 -0.80
CA ALA A 202 -12.83 11.47 -1.00
C ALA A 202 -11.74 12.28 -0.29
N GLU A 203 -11.96 13.54 0.08
CA GLU A 203 -11.01 14.32 0.90
C GLU A 203 -10.75 13.66 2.26
N LYS A 204 -11.78 13.09 2.87
CA LYS A 204 -11.65 12.37 4.15
C LYS A 204 -10.82 11.10 3.97
N CYS A 205 -11.04 10.38 2.87
CA CYS A 205 -10.26 9.21 2.49
C CYS A 205 -8.80 9.57 2.23
N TYR A 206 -8.55 10.68 1.53
CA TYR A 206 -7.21 11.18 1.23
C TYR A 206 -6.43 11.50 2.50
N GLU A 207 -7.03 12.22 3.46
CA GLU A 207 -6.39 12.48 4.76
C GLU A 207 -6.15 11.21 5.56
N TYR A 208 -7.10 10.26 5.55
CA TYR A 208 -6.94 8.96 6.19
C TYR A 208 -5.75 8.18 5.62
N ILE A 209 -5.62 8.14 4.29
CA ILE A 209 -4.52 7.45 3.59
C ILE A 209 -3.19 8.12 3.97
N LEU A 210 -3.10 9.44 3.88
CA LEU A 210 -1.90 10.18 4.25
C LEU A 210 -1.47 9.96 5.71
N ASN A 211 -2.42 9.94 6.65
CA ASN A 211 -2.15 9.60 8.05
C ASN A 211 -1.66 8.16 8.21
N LYS A 212 -2.24 7.20 7.46
CA LYS A 212 -1.72 5.83 7.42
C LYS A 212 -0.32 5.76 6.84
N MET A 213 -0.02 6.48 5.76
CA MET A 213 1.32 6.54 5.17
C MET A 213 2.34 7.13 6.17
N LYS A 214 1.95 8.19 6.89
CA LYS A 214 2.75 8.79 7.96
C LYS A 214 3.07 7.76 9.05
N ALA A 215 2.05 7.11 9.61
CA ALA A 215 2.22 6.07 10.63
C ALA A 215 3.03 4.87 10.10
N TYR A 216 2.83 4.49 8.84
CA TYR A 216 3.56 3.42 8.18
C TYR A 216 5.05 3.76 8.00
N SER A 217 5.40 5.04 7.91
CA SER A 217 6.78 5.47 7.65
C SER A 217 7.59 5.78 8.91
N LEU A 218 6.94 5.84 10.09
CA LEU A 218 7.62 6.03 11.37
C LEU A 218 8.37 4.77 11.77
N VAL A 219 9.67 4.88 12.04
CA VAL A 219 10.52 3.79 12.54
C VAL A 219 10.93 4.07 13.98
N PRO A 220 11.21 3.05 14.80
CA PRO A 220 11.60 3.27 16.18
C PRO A 220 12.83 4.18 16.28
N SER A 221 12.80 5.18 17.17
CA SER A 221 13.86 6.19 17.28
C SER A 221 15.25 5.60 17.60
N PHE A 222 15.29 4.44 18.23
CA PHE A 222 16.50 3.72 18.58
C PHE A 222 17.08 2.87 17.43
N THR A 223 16.63 3.06 16.18
CA THR A 223 17.04 2.29 15.00
C THR A 223 17.62 3.18 13.90
N GLY A 224 18.49 2.61 13.06
CA GLY A 224 19.12 3.27 11.91
C GLY A 224 18.63 2.71 10.58
N ARG A 225 18.84 3.47 9.50
CA ARG A 225 18.48 3.09 8.12
C ARG A 225 19.55 2.27 7.41
N ALA A 226 20.78 2.27 7.91
CA ALA A 226 21.90 1.52 7.35
C ALA A 226 22.58 0.69 8.43
N LYS A 227 23.01 -0.52 8.07
CA LYS A 227 23.73 -1.43 8.99
C LYS A 227 25.02 -0.82 9.51
N ALA A 228 25.74 -0.07 8.65
CA ALA A 228 27.03 0.53 8.97
C ALA A 228 26.94 1.65 10.02
N THR A 229 25.80 2.34 10.07
CA THR A 229 25.57 3.49 10.98
C THR A 229 24.49 3.16 12.01
N ALA A 230 24.24 1.88 12.25
CA ALA A 230 23.19 1.41 13.13
C ALA A 230 23.55 1.75 14.59
N PRO A 231 22.64 2.36 15.36
CA PRO A 231 22.90 2.67 16.76
C PRO A 231 23.14 1.39 17.56
N THR A 232 24.06 1.48 18.51
CA THR A 232 24.48 0.37 19.35
C THR A 232 24.02 0.60 20.78
N HIS A 233 23.30 -0.38 21.34
CA HIS A 233 22.65 -0.27 22.65
C HIS A 233 23.18 -1.33 23.62
N THR A 234 23.50 -0.90 24.83
CA THR A 234 24.23 -1.73 25.78
C THR A 234 23.33 -2.41 26.80
N MET A 235 23.25 -3.73 26.77
CA MET A 235 22.50 -4.52 27.77
C MET A 235 23.28 -4.66 29.07
N LYS A 236 22.60 -4.46 30.21
CA LYS A 236 23.18 -4.58 31.55
C LYS A 236 22.72 -5.87 32.22
N TYR A 237 23.64 -6.56 32.91
CA TYR A 237 23.31 -7.74 33.70
C TYR A 237 22.63 -7.33 35.00
N ASN A 238 21.56 -8.03 35.36
CA ASN A 238 20.88 -7.89 36.64
C ASN A 238 20.99 -9.22 37.39
N SER A 239 21.70 -9.20 38.53
CA SER A 239 21.99 -10.38 39.35
C SER A 239 20.72 -11.04 39.93
N SER A 240 19.71 -10.25 40.29
CA SER A 240 18.45 -10.75 40.85
C SER A 240 17.63 -11.51 39.82
N THR A 241 17.54 -11.00 38.59
CA THR A 241 16.77 -11.66 37.51
C THR A 241 17.60 -12.65 36.70
N LYS A 242 18.93 -12.69 36.92
CA LYS A 242 19.91 -13.49 36.16
C LYS A 242 19.82 -13.27 34.64
N LYS A 243 19.50 -12.04 34.21
CA LYS A 243 19.31 -11.67 32.80
C LYS A 243 20.11 -10.43 32.44
N TYR A 244 20.53 -10.36 31.18
CA TYR A 244 20.92 -9.12 30.53
C TYR A 244 19.67 -8.44 30.00
N SER A 245 19.52 -7.14 30.22
CA SER A 245 18.35 -6.37 29.76
C SER A 245 18.70 -4.93 29.37
N ILE A 246 17.93 -4.38 28.44
CA ILE A 246 17.82 -2.94 28.17
C ILE A 246 16.39 -2.59 27.80
N THR A 247 15.91 -1.45 28.29
CA THR A 247 14.65 -0.85 27.86
C THR A 247 14.94 0.39 27.02
N LEU A 248 14.48 0.38 25.77
CA LEU A 248 14.62 1.48 24.82
C LEU A 248 13.27 2.15 24.63
N THR A 249 13.23 3.48 24.78
CA THR A 249 12.05 4.29 24.50
C THR A 249 12.01 4.66 23.03
N ASP A 250 10.88 4.42 22.36
CA ASP A 250 10.62 4.89 21.01
C ASP A 250 9.99 6.28 21.03
N GLU A 251 10.82 7.31 20.86
CA GLU A 251 10.42 8.72 20.82
C GLU A 251 9.62 9.06 19.55
N ASN A 252 9.77 8.26 18.48
CA ASN A 252 9.00 8.44 17.26
C ASN A 252 7.57 7.89 17.39
N ASN A 253 7.25 7.16 18.47
CA ASN A 253 5.97 6.50 18.66
C ASN A 253 5.53 5.69 17.42
N SER A 254 6.48 4.96 16.82
CA SER A 254 6.27 4.16 15.61
C SER A 254 5.22 3.05 15.76
N ASN A 255 4.86 2.75 17.01
CA ASN A 255 3.94 1.70 17.41
C ASN A 255 4.31 0.31 16.86
N MET A 256 5.59 0.05 16.56
CA MET A 256 6.04 -1.27 16.12
C MET A 256 5.62 -2.38 17.10
N PRO A 257 5.13 -3.52 16.63
CA PRO A 257 4.85 -4.65 17.52
C PRO A 257 6.18 -5.24 18.01
N ALA A 258 6.22 -5.78 19.23
CA ALA A 258 7.42 -6.44 19.74
C ALA A 258 7.88 -7.60 18.83
N SER A 259 6.93 -8.30 18.20
CA SER A 259 7.18 -9.37 17.24
C SER A 259 7.90 -8.93 15.95
N ALA A 260 7.94 -7.62 15.65
CA ALA A 260 8.73 -7.11 14.53
C ALA A 260 10.24 -7.35 14.73
N PHE A 261 10.70 -7.37 15.99
CA PHE A 261 12.10 -7.48 16.37
C PHE A 261 12.47 -8.96 16.58
N ASN A 262 12.86 -9.64 15.51
CA ASN A 262 13.32 -11.03 15.60
C ASN A 262 14.84 -11.08 15.78
N ILE A 263 15.27 -11.35 17.02
CA ILE A 263 16.68 -11.47 17.39
C ILE A 263 16.85 -12.82 18.07
N SER A 264 17.58 -13.73 17.44
CA SER A 264 17.81 -15.08 17.99
C SER A 264 18.27 -15.03 19.45
N GLY A 265 17.65 -15.80 20.34
CA GLY A 265 18.03 -15.86 21.77
C GLY A 265 17.76 -14.59 22.59
N VAL A 266 17.04 -13.61 22.06
CA VAL A 266 16.61 -12.40 22.78
C VAL A 266 15.08 -12.35 22.80
N THR A 267 14.52 -12.15 23.98
CA THR A 267 13.09 -11.90 24.17
C THR A 267 12.83 -10.40 24.11
N VAL A 268 11.81 -10.00 23.35
CA VAL A 268 11.38 -8.61 23.22
C VAL A 268 9.97 -8.46 23.79
N THR A 269 9.79 -7.55 24.74
CA THR A 269 8.46 -7.16 25.24
C THR A 269 8.24 -5.66 25.00
N LYS A 270 6.98 -5.26 24.90
CA LYS A 270 6.59 -3.85 24.68
C LYS A 270 5.57 -3.44 25.73
N SER A 271 5.75 -2.24 26.28
CA SER A 271 4.78 -1.57 27.16
C SER A 271 4.69 -0.11 26.74
N GLY A 272 3.56 0.30 26.17
CA GLY A 272 3.43 1.62 25.54
C GLY A 272 4.45 1.78 24.40
N ASN A 273 5.26 2.83 24.44
CA ASN A 273 6.35 3.08 23.48
C ASN A 273 7.72 2.54 23.94
N LYS A 274 7.78 1.78 25.04
CA LYS A 274 9.02 1.21 25.57
C LYS A 274 9.18 -0.25 25.17
N TYR A 275 10.36 -0.61 24.68
CA TYR A 275 10.72 -1.96 24.24
C TYR A 275 11.82 -2.51 25.14
N THR A 276 11.57 -3.65 25.77
CA THR A 276 12.54 -4.32 26.64
C THR A 276 13.11 -5.53 25.93
N PHE A 277 14.42 -5.50 25.68
CA PHE A 277 15.19 -6.60 25.12
C PHE A 277 15.88 -7.33 26.25
N SER A 278 15.72 -8.65 26.33
CA SER A 278 16.32 -9.45 27.42
C SER A 278 16.82 -10.81 26.96
N THR A 279 17.85 -11.32 27.62
CA THR A 279 18.37 -12.67 27.40
C THR A 279 19.03 -13.24 28.66
N THR A 280 18.97 -14.56 28.81
CA THR A 280 19.69 -15.32 29.85
C THR A 280 21.07 -15.77 29.36
N THR A 281 21.30 -15.75 28.04
CA THR A 281 22.58 -16.20 27.46
C THR A 281 23.53 -15.01 27.35
N LYS A 282 24.81 -15.25 27.67
CA LYS A 282 25.86 -14.25 27.48
C LYS A 282 25.97 -13.90 26.00
N ILE A 283 25.83 -12.62 25.65
CA ILE A 283 26.09 -12.14 24.29
C ILE A 283 27.60 -11.88 24.15
N SER A 284 28.29 -12.66 23.31
CA SER A 284 29.69 -12.46 22.96
C SER A 284 29.80 -11.39 21.86
N GLY A 285 30.44 -10.26 22.14
CA GLY A 285 30.63 -9.18 21.16
C GLY A 285 29.35 -8.41 20.83
N THR A 286 29.15 -8.08 19.55
CA THR A 286 28.01 -7.30 19.07
C THR A 286 27.01 -8.19 18.33
N LYS A 287 25.73 -8.14 18.74
CA LYS A 287 24.65 -8.83 18.03
C LYS A 287 23.86 -7.84 17.18
N ALA A 288 24.02 -7.93 15.86
CA ALA A 288 23.22 -7.14 14.93
C ALA A 288 21.76 -7.58 15.00
N CYS A 289 20.88 -6.60 15.18
CA CYS A 289 19.44 -6.78 15.21
C CYS A 289 18.87 -6.27 13.88
N THR A 290 18.27 -7.18 13.12
CA THR A 290 17.53 -6.85 11.90
C THR A 290 16.07 -7.06 12.21
N TYR A 291 15.22 -6.06 11.97
CA TYR A 291 13.79 -6.22 12.15
C TYR A 291 13.08 -6.12 10.80
N LYS A 292 12.09 -6.99 10.59
CA LYS A 292 11.29 -7.08 9.36
C LYS A 292 9.83 -6.85 9.73
N ALA A 293 9.35 -5.63 9.53
CA ALA A 293 7.96 -5.26 9.81
C ALA A 293 7.26 -4.87 8.50
N ASN A 294 7.11 -5.78 7.53
CA ASN A 294 6.58 -5.50 6.17
C ASN A 294 7.20 -4.28 5.45
N ARG A 295 8.30 -3.75 5.99
CA ARG A 295 9.01 -2.52 5.62
C ARG A 295 10.41 -2.88 5.17
N THR A 296 11.08 -1.93 4.51
CA THR A 296 12.52 -1.96 4.22
C THR A 296 13.32 -2.31 5.47
N TYR A 297 14.48 -2.96 5.31
CA TYR A 297 15.32 -3.35 6.44
C TYR A 297 15.79 -2.13 7.25
N HIS A 298 15.70 -2.24 8.57
CA HIS A 298 16.22 -1.28 9.53
C HIS A 298 17.07 -2.01 10.57
N TYR A 299 18.05 -1.30 11.13
CA TYR A 299 19.16 -1.90 11.84
C TYR A 299 19.42 -1.21 13.18
N PHE A 300 19.72 -2.01 14.20
CA PHE A 300 20.39 -1.56 15.43
C PHE A 300 21.26 -2.71 15.93
N GLN A 301 22.09 -2.45 16.92
CA GLN A 301 22.98 -3.46 17.49
C GLN A 301 22.80 -3.52 19.00
N LEU A 302 22.88 -4.73 19.57
CA LEU A 302 22.94 -4.94 21.01
C LEU A 302 24.36 -5.35 21.40
N ILE A 303 24.95 -4.64 22.35
CA ILE A 303 26.27 -4.94 22.92
C ILE A 303 26.21 -5.10 24.43
N ARG A 304 27.28 -5.62 25.00
CA ARG A 304 27.47 -5.81 26.44
C ARG A 304 28.15 -4.57 27.07
N HIS A 305 27.80 -4.23 28.32
CA HIS A 305 28.70 -3.46 29.18
C HIS A 305 29.60 -4.44 29.93
N ASN A 306 30.91 -4.21 29.88
CA ASN A 306 31.86 -5.02 30.63
C ASN A 306 31.49 -5.12 32.11
#